data_AF-A0A1I0WNW3-F1
#
_entry.id   AF-A0A1I0WNW3-F1
#
_cell.length_a   1.000
_cell.length_b   1.000
_cell.length_c   1.000
_cell.angle_alpha   90.00
_cell.angle_beta   90.00
_cell.angle_gamma   90.00
#
_symmetry.space_group_name_H-M   'P 1'
#
loop_
_entity.id
_entity.type
_entity.pdbx_description
1 polymer ?
#
loop_
_entity_poly.entity_id
_entity_poly.type
_entity_poly.pdbx_seq_one_letter_code
_entity_poly.pdbx_strand_id
1 'polypeptide(L)'
;MLDDLVCSLDHKRRSLIVKRLLEEATNRQVVVFTHEITFFMELKTEADRSGVIFEQETISNYCNEPGDISQIIPWQGMTVKDRTGKLKNELQGIVSLYNSGDMDSYYYRAKEWCELLRESWEQAVEEILFNDVIQRYNPCVQTQRLKKAPFIQDLYSELEAGMMECSAWCHDQARAINGDIPTAEDLKKYMECFEKYWKQYKAK
;
A
#
# COMPACT_ATOMS: atom_id res chain seq x y z
N MET A 1 1.19 24.70 14.65
CA MET A 1 2.17 23.88 13.93
C MET A 1 2.98 23.13 14.96
N LEU A 2 3.00 21.81 14.85
CA LEU A 2 3.73 20.91 15.75
C LEU A 2 4.66 20.06 14.90
N ASP A 3 5.89 19.84 15.39
CA ASP A 3 6.96 19.18 14.65
C ASP A 3 7.50 18.00 15.47
N ASP A 4 7.53 16.82 14.85
CA ASP A 4 8.05 15.56 15.38
C ASP A 4 7.69 15.28 16.86
N LEU A 5 6.39 15.18 17.11
CA LEU A 5 5.80 14.99 18.45
C LEU A 5 6.12 13.63 19.12
N VAL A 6 6.65 12.65 18.36
CA VAL A 6 6.83 11.28 18.82
C VAL A 6 8.21 10.76 18.42
N CYS A 7 8.92 10.18 19.39
CA CYS A 7 10.12 9.39 19.13
C CYS A 7 9.80 7.88 19.26
N SER A 8 10.64 7.03 18.66
CA SER A 8 10.42 5.57 18.53
C SER A 8 10.19 4.80 19.85
N LEU A 9 10.46 5.42 21.01
CA LEU A 9 10.33 4.80 22.33
C LEU A 9 8.97 5.03 23.01
N ASP A 10 8.10 5.90 22.48
CA ASP A 10 6.96 6.46 23.21
C ASP A 10 5.57 5.93 22.80
N HIS A 11 5.45 4.63 22.49
CA HIS A 11 4.17 4.01 22.07
C HIS A 11 2.98 4.31 23.01
N LYS A 12 3.19 4.37 24.34
CA LYS A 12 2.14 4.69 25.31
C LYS A 12 1.67 6.14 25.24
N ARG A 13 2.58 7.06 24.93
CA ARG A 13 2.25 8.49 24.82
C ARG A 13 1.67 8.81 23.45
N ARG A 14 2.07 8.05 22.42
CA ARG A 14 1.62 8.23 21.04
C ARG A 14 0.09 8.28 20.94
N SER A 15 -0.62 7.28 21.46
CA SER A 15 -2.09 7.26 21.41
C SER A 15 -2.74 8.41 22.18
N LEU A 16 -2.14 8.86 23.28
CA LEU A 16 -2.63 10.03 24.04
C LEU A 16 -2.43 11.33 23.25
N ILE A 17 -1.28 11.47 22.58
CA ILE A 17 -0.96 12.59 21.71
C ILE A 17 -1.96 12.63 20.55
N VAL A 18 -2.16 11.50 19.84
CA VAL A 18 -3.14 11.39 18.75
C VAL A 18 -4.51 11.86 19.21
N LYS A 19 -5.02 11.31 20.32
CA LYS A 19 -6.33 11.68 20.86
C LYS A 19 -6.42 13.18 21.15
N ARG A 20 -5.40 13.76 21.80
CA ARG A 20 -5.40 15.17 22.14
C ARG A 20 -5.34 16.08 20.92
N LEU A 21 -4.58 15.69 19.89
CA LEU A 21 -4.49 16.42 18.63
C LEU A 21 -5.85 16.44 17.92
N LEU A 22 -6.55 15.30 17.89
CA LEU A 22 -7.87 15.21 17.26
C LEU A 22 -8.93 15.98 18.03
N GLU A 23 -8.91 15.94 19.37
CA GLU A 23 -9.75 16.80 20.21
C GLU A 23 -9.53 18.27 19.87
N GLU A 24 -8.28 18.69 19.72
CA GLU A 24 -7.95 20.08 19.38
C GLU A 24 -8.35 20.43 17.94
N ALA A 25 -8.22 19.47 17.01
CA ALA A 25 -8.58 19.62 15.60
C ALA A 25 -10.08 19.88 15.36
N THR A 26 -10.94 19.48 16.30
CA THR A 26 -12.38 19.83 16.25
C THR A 26 -12.65 21.30 16.53
N ASN A 27 -11.73 21.99 17.23
CA ASN A 27 -11.89 23.38 17.64
C ASN A 27 -11.10 24.35 16.73
N ARG A 28 -9.97 23.91 16.18
CA ARG A 28 -9.11 24.72 15.31
C ARG A 28 -8.27 23.86 14.38
N GLN A 29 -7.72 24.48 13.34
CA GLN A 29 -6.76 23.80 12.47
C GLN A 29 -5.50 23.38 13.25
N VAL A 30 -5.15 22.10 13.11
CA VAL A 30 -3.92 21.51 13.66
C VAL A 30 -3.07 21.03 12.49
N VAL A 31 -1.85 21.57 12.38
CA VAL A 31 -0.85 21.17 11.37
C VAL A 31 0.26 20.43 12.09
N VAL A 32 0.53 19.19 11.66
CA VAL A 32 1.52 18.27 12.23
C VAL A 32 2.54 17.89 11.16
N PHE A 33 3.82 18.05 11.47
CA PHE A 33 4.93 17.52 10.70
C PHE A 33 5.43 16.26 11.39
N THR A 34 5.59 15.17 10.64
CA THR A 34 6.12 13.92 11.16
C THR A 34 6.89 13.14 10.10
N HIS A 35 8.01 12.55 10.49
CA HIS A 35 8.71 11.53 9.70
C HIS A 35 8.33 10.10 10.08
N GLU A 36 7.48 9.90 11.10
CA GLU A 36 7.15 8.58 11.63
C GLU A 36 5.83 8.08 11.06
N ILE A 37 5.91 7.09 10.16
CA ILE A 37 4.75 6.59 9.41
C ILE A 37 3.68 5.98 10.32
N THR A 38 4.05 5.35 11.44
CA THR A 38 3.06 4.73 12.33
C THR A 38 2.19 5.78 13.01
N PHE A 39 2.78 6.87 13.48
CA PHE A 39 2.08 7.99 14.08
C PHE A 39 1.14 8.66 13.08
N PHE A 40 1.60 8.86 11.85
CA PHE A 40 0.75 9.33 10.75
C PHE A 40 -0.45 8.39 10.50
N MET A 41 -0.21 7.08 10.41
CA MET A 41 -1.28 6.09 10.19
C MET A 41 -2.27 6.05 11.36
N GLU A 42 -1.79 6.19 12.60
CA GLU A 42 -2.65 6.25 13.80
C GLU A 42 -3.49 7.53 13.82
N LEU A 43 -2.90 8.69 13.49
CA LEU A 43 -3.62 9.96 13.32
C LEU A 43 -4.74 9.85 12.29
N LYS A 44 -4.43 9.33 11.10
CA LYS A 44 -5.39 9.16 10.00
C LYS A 44 -6.53 8.24 10.41
N THR A 45 -6.20 7.07 10.96
CA THR A 45 -7.19 6.08 11.41
C THR A 45 -8.14 6.65 12.46
N GLU A 46 -7.60 7.39 13.43
CA GLU A 46 -8.41 7.94 14.52
C GLU A 46 -9.19 9.19 14.08
N ALA A 47 -8.67 9.96 13.11
CA ALA A 47 -9.40 11.05 12.46
C ALA A 47 -10.63 10.52 11.70
N ASP A 48 -10.46 9.46 10.91
CA ASP A 48 -11.54 8.78 10.18
C ASP A 48 -12.63 8.27 11.14
N ARG A 49 -12.22 7.67 12.28
CA ARG A 49 -13.15 7.23 13.33
C ARG A 49 -13.91 8.38 13.99
N SER A 50 -13.23 9.50 14.21
CA SER A 50 -13.77 10.67 14.89
C SER A 50 -14.52 11.61 13.96
N GLY A 51 -14.53 11.35 12.65
CA GLY A 51 -15.14 12.20 11.64
C GLY A 51 -14.44 13.56 11.47
N VAL A 52 -13.15 13.63 11.83
CA VAL A 52 -12.34 14.84 11.68
C VAL A 52 -11.78 14.88 10.26
N ILE A 53 -11.90 16.03 9.59
CA ILE A 53 -11.32 16.23 8.25
C ILE A 53 -9.80 16.10 8.36
N PHE A 54 -9.23 15.18 7.59
CA PHE A 54 -7.80 14.87 7.59
C PHE A 54 -7.24 15.06 6.19
N GLU A 55 -6.39 16.08 6.03
CA GLU A 55 -5.65 16.36 4.80
C GLU A 55 -4.17 16.03 5.03
N GLN A 56 -3.50 15.53 3.99
CA GLN A 56 -2.13 15.05 4.08
C GLN A 56 -1.30 15.52 2.88
N GLU A 57 -0.06 15.91 3.13
CA GLU A 57 0.93 16.27 2.11
C GLU A 57 2.28 15.64 2.51
N THR A 58 3.01 15.09 1.55
CA THR A 58 4.36 14.55 1.73
C THR A 58 5.36 15.60 1.26
N ILE A 59 6.29 15.95 2.15
CA ILE A 59 7.41 16.84 1.81
C ILE A 59 8.66 15.97 1.69
N SER A 60 9.30 16.04 0.52
CA SER A 60 10.55 15.33 0.24
C SER A 60 11.70 16.32 0.02
N ASN A 61 12.92 15.83 0.21
CA ASN A 61 14.14 16.52 -0.18
C ASN A 61 14.75 15.73 -1.33
N TYR A 62 14.82 16.35 -2.49
CA TYR A 62 15.42 15.74 -3.67
C TYR A 62 16.73 16.46 -3.97
N CYS A 63 17.85 15.71 -4.03
CA CYS A 63 19.17 16.27 -4.37
C CYS A 63 19.61 17.50 -3.54
N ASN A 64 19.31 17.53 -2.23
CA ASN A 64 19.53 18.67 -1.33
C ASN A 64 18.67 19.91 -1.60
N GLU A 65 17.64 19.81 -2.45
CA GLU A 65 16.60 20.82 -2.59
C GLU A 65 15.38 20.43 -1.74
N PRO A 66 15.12 21.12 -0.61
CA PRO A 66 13.93 20.88 0.17
C PRO A 66 12.70 21.51 -0.51
N GLY A 67 11.53 20.91 -0.29
CA GLY A 67 10.25 21.52 -0.67
C GLY A 67 9.59 20.91 -1.90
N ASP A 68 9.98 19.69 -2.29
CA ASP A 68 9.17 18.88 -3.20
C ASP A 68 7.93 18.38 -2.43
N ILE A 69 6.79 19.00 -2.72
CA ILE A 69 5.51 18.71 -2.07
C ILE A 69 4.69 17.83 -3.00
N SER A 70 4.26 16.68 -2.51
CA SER A 70 3.36 15.80 -3.24
C SER A 70 2.29 15.22 -2.32
N GLN A 71 1.11 14.99 -2.88
CA GLN A 71 0.04 14.25 -2.18
C GLN A 71 0.30 12.73 -2.18
N ILE A 72 1.46 12.29 -2.65
CA ILE A 72 1.78 10.88 -2.83
C ILE A 72 2.10 10.29 -1.46
N ILE A 73 1.27 9.35 -1.03
CA ILE A 73 1.56 8.53 0.15
C ILE A 73 2.73 7.62 -0.20
N PRO A 74 3.74 7.45 0.67
CA PRO A 74 4.72 6.39 0.51
C PRO A 74 4.04 5.05 0.26
N TRP A 75 4.68 4.18 -0.52
CA TRP A 75 4.13 2.88 -0.91
C TRP A 75 3.55 2.07 0.28
N GLN A 76 4.23 2.14 1.42
CA GLN A 76 3.85 1.48 2.67
C GLN A 76 2.52 1.98 3.26
N GLY A 77 2.10 3.21 2.96
CA GLY A 77 0.84 3.79 3.41
C GLY A 77 -0.28 3.78 2.36
N MET A 78 0.00 3.32 1.14
CA MET A 78 -1.00 3.26 0.06
C MET A 78 -2.02 2.15 0.32
N THR A 79 -3.30 2.45 0.09
CA THR A 79 -4.38 1.43 0.10
C THR A 79 -4.25 0.49 -1.10
N VAL A 80 -4.91 -0.68 -1.06
CA VAL A 80 -4.99 -1.59 -2.21
C VAL A 80 -5.52 -0.88 -3.46
N LYS A 81 -6.48 0.03 -3.29
CA LYS A 81 -7.02 0.83 -4.39
C LYS A 81 -5.96 1.76 -5.00
N ASP A 82 -5.18 2.46 -4.16
CA ASP A 82 -4.16 3.40 -4.64
C ASP A 82 -3.00 2.66 -5.31
N ARG A 83 -2.57 1.53 -4.73
CA ARG A 83 -1.56 0.64 -5.34
C ARG A 83 -2.01 0.12 -6.70
N THR A 84 -3.27 -0.29 -6.81
CA THR A 84 -3.87 -0.71 -8.11
C THR A 84 -3.75 0.41 -9.14
N GLY A 85 -4.09 1.65 -8.78
CA GLY A 85 -3.99 2.80 -9.68
C GLY A 85 -2.55 3.05 -10.15
N LYS A 86 -1.60 3.04 -9.21
CA LYS A 86 -0.17 3.22 -9.50
C LYS A 86 0.38 2.12 -10.42
N LEU A 87 0.15 0.84 -10.10
CA LEU A 87 0.62 -0.29 -10.89
C LEU A 87 0.08 -0.29 -12.32
N LYS A 88 -1.18 0.11 -12.52
CA LYS A 88 -1.78 0.24 -13.86
C LYS A 88 -1.12 1.35 -14.68
N ASN A 89 -0.75 2.45 -14.05
CA ASN A 89 -0.05 3.54 -14.74
C ASN A 89 1.37 3.13 -15.12
N GLU A 90 2.10 2.47 -14.22
CA GLU A 90 3.45 1.98 -14.49
C GLU A 90 3.48 0.91 -15.58
N LEU A 91 2.49 0.00 -15.59
CA LEU A 91 2.38 -1.05 -16.59
C LEU A 91 2.30 -0.52 -18.02
N GLN A 92 1.70 0.66 -18.26
CA GLN A 92 1.67 1.27 -19.60
C GLN A 92 3.07 1.59 -20.13
N GLY A 93 3.95 2.08 -19.26
CA GLY A 93 5.36 2.33 -19.61
C GLY A 93 6.11 1.03 -19.88
N ILE A 94 5.88 0.00 -19.07
CA ILE A 94 6.50 -1.33 -19.22
C ILE A 94 6.09 -1.99 -20.54
N VAL A 95 4.80 -1.94 -20.89
CA VAL A 95 4.29 -2.44 -22.18
C VAL A 95 4.91 -1.69 -23.35
N SER A 96 5.15 -0.38 -23.20
CA SER A 96 5.82 0.42 -24.23
C SER A 96 7.27 -0.02 -24.47
N LEU A 97 8.02 -0.33 -23.40
CA LEU A 97 9.39 -0.87 -23.49
C LEU A 97 9.43 -2.23 -24.21
N TYR A 98 8.46 -3.11 -23.89
CA TYR A 98 8.32 -4.40 -24.57
C TYR A 98 8.09 -4.21 -26.08
N ASN A 99 7.16 -3.33 -26.46
CA ASN A 99 6.82 -3.08 -27.86
C ASN A 99 7.95 -2.40 -28.65
N SER A 100 8.79 -1.59 -27.99
CA SER A 100 9.96 -0.98 -28.63
C SER A 100 11.15 -1.95 -28.77
N GLY A 101 11.08 -3.13 -28.16
CA GLY A 101 12.16 -4.12 -28.14
C GLY A 101 13.29 -3.80 -27.17
N ASP A 102 13.11 -2.85 -26.25
CA ASP A 102 14.10 -2.54 -25.20
C ASP A 102 13.99 -3.56 -24.07
N MET A 103 14.47 -4.78 -24.36
CA MET A 103 14.28 -5.94 -23.49
C MET A 103 15.08 -5.86 -22.18
N ASP A 104 16.19 -5.10 -22.15
CA ASP A 104 17.00 -4.93 -20.95
C ASP A 104 16.25 -4.04 -19.94
N SER A 105 15.81 -2.85 -20.37
CA SER A 105 14.96 -1.98 -19.54
C SER A 105 13.64 -2.66 -19.16
N TYR A 106 13.03 -3.39 -20.10
CA TYR A 106 11.81 -4.17 -19.84
C TYR A 106 12.02 -5.15 -18.70
N TYR A 107 13.09 -5.94 -18.73
CA TYR A 107 13.36 -6.97 -17.72
C TYR A 107 13.38 -6.38 -16.30
N TYR A 108 14.17 -5.34 -16.06
CA TYR A 108 14.30 -4.75 -14.74
C TYR A 108 13.00 -4.09 -14.27
N ARG A 109 12.29 -3.39 -15.16
CA ARG A 109 11.02 -2.73 -14.80
C ARG A 109 9.90 -3.73 -14.56
N ALA A 110 9.82 -4.80 -15.37
CA ALA A 110 8.85 -5.87 -15.17
C ALA A 110 9.10 -6.60 -13.84
N LYS A 111 10.37 -6.83 -13.48
CA LYS A 111 10.75 -7.43 -12.20
C LYS A 111 10.32 -6.58 -11.01
N GLU A 112 10.71 -5.30 -10.99
CA GLU A 112 10.31 -4.34 -9.95
C GLU A 112 8.78 -4.27 -9.82
N TRP A 113 8.08 -4.21 -10.95
CA TRP A 113 6.62 -4.19 -10.96
C TRP A 113 5.99 -5.46 -10.38
N CYS A 114 6.56 -6.64 -10.64
CA CYS A 114 6.10 -7.90 -10.04
C CYS A 114 6.32 -7.91 -8.53
N GLU A 115 7.45 -7.37 -8.04
CA GLU A 115 7.72 -7.22 -6.60
C GLU A 115 6.67 -6.32 -5.94
N LEU A 116 6.37 -5.16 -6.54
CA LEU A 116 5.33 -4.26 -6.04
C LEU A 116 3.91 -4.89 -6.13
N LEU A 117 3.61 -5.65 -7.18
CA LEU A 117 2.34 -6.39 -7.25
C LEU A 117 2.26 -7.45 -6.15
N ARG A 118 3.36 -8.15 -5.84
CA ARG A 118 3.42 -9.14 -4.75
C ARG A 118 3.17 -8.51 -3.39
N GLU A 119 3.76 -7.35 -3.13
CA GLU A 119 3.49 -6.57 -1.93
C GLU A 119 2.03 -6.08 -1.85
N SER A 120 1.41 -5.81 -3.00
CA SER A 120 -0.01 -5.41 -3.06
C SER A 120 -0.95 -6.56 -2.71
N TRP A 121 -0.61 -7.80 -3.11
CA TRP A 121 -1.28 -9.00 -2.64
C TRP A 121 -1.16 -9.19 -1.12
N GLU A 122 0.00 -8.90 -0.53
CA GLU A 122 0.15 -8.93 0.94
C GLU A 122 -0.74 -7.89 1.63
N GLN A 123 -0.78 -6.67 1.10
CA GLN A 123 -1.66 -5.62 1.63
C GLN A 123 -3.14 -6.02 1.53
N ALA A 124 -3.52 -6.75 0.47
CA ALA A 124 -4.88 -7.25 0.29
C ALA A 124 -5.25 -8.35 1.32
N VAL A 125 -4.28 -9.04 1.92
CA VAL A 125 -4.55 -9.93 3.07
C VAL A 125 -5.13 -9.12 4.23
N GLU A 126 -4.50 -7.99 4.56
CA GLU A 126 -4.91 -7.13 5.67
C GLU A 126 -6.22 -6.38 5.33
N GLU A 127 -6.26 -5.69 4.19
CA GLU A 127 -7.36 -4.79 3.82
C GLU A 127 -8.61 -5.52 3.32
N ILE A 128 -8.45 -6.61 2.56
CA ILE A 128 -9.57 -7.30 1.90
C ILE A 128 -9.93 -8.59 2.64
N LEU A 129 -8.97 -9.51 2.82
CA LEU A 129 -9.25 -10.82 3.41
C LEU A 129 -9.64 -10.70 4.88
N PHE A 130 -8.92 -9.89 5.64
CA PHE A 130 -9.25 -9.62 7.04
C PHE A 130 -10.12 -8.38 7.23
N ASN A 131 -10.49 -7.64 6.17
CA ASN A 131 -11.27 -6.40 6.28
C ASN A 131 -10.71 -5.44 7.35
N ASP A 132 -9.40 -5.20 7.33
CA ASP A 132 -8.63 -4.40 8.30
C ASP A 132 -8.77 -4.84 9.77
N VAL A 133 -9.10 -6.11 10.03
CA VAL A 133 -9.15 -6.64 11.41
C VAL A 133 -7.77 -6.66 12.04
N ILE A 134 -6.75 -7.00 11.24
CA ILE A 134 -5.35 -6.95 11.60
C ILE A 134 -4.65 -6.11 10.54
N GLN A 135 -3.90 -5.11 10.99
CA GLN A 135 -3.10 -4.25 10.12
C GLN A 135 -1.71 -4.08 10.73
N ARG A 136 -0.66 -4.04 9.90
CA ARG A 136 0.69 -3.70 10.35
C ARG A 136 0.67 -2.34 11.04
N TYR A 137 1.42 -2.25 12.13
CA TYR A 137 1.57 -1.05 12.95
C TYR A 137 0.30 -0.54 13.67
N ASN A 138 -0.83 -1.23 13.54
CA ASN A 138 -2.02 -0.98 14.34
C ASN A 138 -2.03 -1.92 15.56
N PRO A 139 -1.91 -1.41 16.80
CA PRO A 139 -1.88 -2.27 17.99
C PRO A 139 -3.23 -2.93 18.29
N CYS A 140 -4.33 -2.42 17.71
CA CYS A 140 -5.68 -2.83 18.03
C CYS A 140 -6.25 -3.81 17.01
N VAL A 141 -6.59 -5.02 17.43
CA VAL A 141 -7.35 -5.97 16.62
C VAL A 141 -8.82 -5.55 16.51
N GLN A 142 -9.29 -5.22 15.30
CA GLN A 142 -10.62 -4.65 15.05
C GLN A 142 -11.71 -5.73 14.90
N THR A 143 -11.97 -6.52 15.94
CA THR A 143 -12.88 -7.69 15.87
C THR A 143 -14.29 -7.38 15.32
N GLN A 144 -14.79 -6.16 15.49
CA GLN A 144 -16.09 -5.74 14.94
C GLN A 144 -16.12 -5.73 13.40
N ARG A 145 -14.97 -5.51 12.73
CA ARG A 145 -14.87 -5.52 11.28
C ARG A 145 -15.04 -6.92 10.68
N LEU A 146 -14.81 -7.99 11.47
CA LEU A 146 -15.07 -9.38 11.04
C LEU A 146 -16.53 -9.60 10.63
N LYS A 147 -17.48 -8.83 11.18
CA LYS A 147 -18.91 -8.93 10.80
C LYS A 147 -19.15 -8.71 9.30
N LYS A 148 -18.25 -7.98 8.63
CA LYS A 148 -18.32 -7.67 7.20
C LYS A 148 -17.21 -8.34 6.38
N ALA A 149 -16.33 -9.11 7.02
CA ALA A 149 -15.22 -9.75 6.33
C ALA A 149 -15.72 -10.89 5.43
N PRO A 150 -15.12 -11.07 4.24
CA PRO A 150 -15.46 -12.17 3.34
C PRO A 150 -14.87 -13.49 3.88
N PHE A 151 -15.72 -14.45 4.24
CA PHE A 151 -15.29 -15.80 4.66
C PHE A 151 -15.72 -16.85 3.63
N ILE A 152 -14.97 -16.95 2.54
CA ILE A 152 -15.23 -17.87 1.42
C ILE A 152 -13.91 -18.51 0.98
N GLN A 153 -13.94 -19.81 0.67
CA GLN A 153 -12.73 -20.57 0.31
C GLN A 153 -12.06 -20.07 -0.99
N ASP A 154 -12.87 -19.61 -1.95
CA ASP A 154 -12.39 -19.09 -3.23
C ASP A 154 -11.47 -17.87 -3.04
N LEU A 155 -11.71 -17.06 -2.00
CA LEU A 155 -10.88 -15.91 -1.64
C LEU A 155 -9.42 -16.32 -1.38
N TYR A 156 -9.21 -17.38 -0.61
CA TYR A 156 -7.87 -17.89 -0.33
C TYR A 156 -7.21 -18.42 -1.61
N SER A 157 -7.96 -19.18 -2.41
CA SER A 157 -7.44 -19.84 -3.61
C SER A 157 -7.03 -18.81 -4.69
N GLU A 158 -7.84 -17.76 -4.89
CA GLU A 158 -7.51 -16.66 -5.79
C GLU A 158 -6.29 -15.85 -5.31
N LEU A 159 -6.20 -15.61 -4.00
CA LEU A 159 -5.06 -14.92 -3.40
C LEU A 159 -3.76 -15.72 -3.53
N GLU A 160 -3.80 -17.01 -3.22
CA GLU A 160 -2.65 -17.91 -3.34
C GLU A 160 -2.16 -18.01 -4.79
N ALA A 161 -3.09 -18.13 -5.75
CA ALA A 161 -2.76 -18.13 -7.18
C ALA A 161 -2.08 -16.82 -7.61
N GLY A 162 -2.66 -15.67 -7.26
CA GLY A 162 -2.09 -14.37 -7.63
C GLY A 162 -0.73 -14.10 -6.98
N MET A 163 -0.55 -14.51 -5.72
CA MET A 163 0.73 -14.45 -5.04
C MET A 163 1.80 -15.31 -5.73
N MET A 164 1.43 -16.53 -6.14
CA MET A 164 2.35 -17.48 -6.79
C MET A 164 2.83 -16.97 -8.16
N GLU A 165 1.92 -16.44 -8.98
CA GLU A 165 2.23 -15.88 -10.30
C GLU A 165 3.28 -14.75 -10.22
N CYS A 166 3.14 -13.86 -9.24
CA CYS A 166 4.09 -12.75 -9.04
C CYS A 166 5.40 -13.22 -8.38
N SER A 167 5.32 -14.14 -7.41
CA SER A 167 6.48 -14.64 -6.64
C SER A 167 7.53 -15.34 -7.50
N ALA A 168 7.13 -15.96 -8.62
CA ALA A 168 8.06 -16.56 -9.57
C ALA A 168 9.09 -15.56 -10.12
N TRP A 169 8.76 -14.26 -10.10
CA TRP A 169 9.59 -13.17 -10.63
C TRP A 169 10.17 -12.24 -9.57
N CYS A 170 9.76 -12.38 -8.32
CA CYS A 170 10.25 -11.56 -7.20
C CYS A 170 11.59 -12.06 -6.62
N HIS A 171 12.07 -13.23 -7.03
CA HIS A 171 13.25 -13.87 -6.45
C HIS A 171 14.32 -14.11 -7.51
N ASP A 172 15.57 -14.25 -7.05
CA ASP A 172 16.67 -14.70 -7.91
C ASP A 172 16.35 -16.11 -8.43
N GLN A 173 16.32 -16.28 -9.75
CA GLN A 173 16.06 -17.58 -10.36
C GLN A 173 17.37 -18.35 -10.45
N ALA A 174 17.37 -19.59 -9.96
CA ALA A 174 18.51 -20.48 -10.10
C ALA A 174 18.86 -20.63 -11.59
N ARG A 175 20.15 -20.57 -11.95
CA ARG A 175 20.66 -20.65 -13.34
C ARG A 175 20.14 -21.81 -14.20
N ALA A 176 19.56 -22.85 -13.59
CA ALA A 176 18.99 -24.01 -14.27
C ALA A 176 17.50 -23.85 -14.65
N ILE A 177 16.82 -22.85 -14.07
CA ILE A 177 15.44 -22.47 -14.36
C ILE A 177 15.54 -21.16 -15.15
N ASN A 178 15.76 -21.27 -16.47
CA ASN A 178 15.53 -20.12 -17.36
C ASN A 178 14.01 -19.92 -17.44
N GLY A 179 13.42 -19.28 -16.44
CA GLY A 179 12.04 -18.81 -16.58
C GLY A 179 12.01 -17.77 -17.69
N ASP A 180 11.13 -17.95 -18.67
CA ASP A 180 10.93 -16.95 -19.73
C ASP A 180 10.34 -15.68 -19.11
N ILE A 181 10.98 -14.53 -19.35
CA ILE A 181 10.52 -13.21 -18.90
C ILE A 181 9.02 -13.08 -19.20
N PRO A 182 8.17 -12.70 -18.22
CA PRO A 182 6.74 -12.63 -18.45
C PRO A 182 6.51 -11.70 -19.60
N THR A 183 5.60 -12.05 -20.50
CA THR A 183 5.27 -11.19 -21.62
C THR A 183 4.45 -9.99 -21.14
N ALA A 184 4.36 -8.95 -21.98
CA ALA A 184 3.48 -7.83 -21.71
C ALA A 184 2.02 -8.26 -21.47
N GLU A 185 1.59 -9.38 -22.07
CA GLU A 185 0.24 -9.92 -21.88
C GLU A 185 0.09 -10.64 -20.53
N ASP A 186 1.12 -11.37 -20.09
CA ASP A 186 1.14 -11.98 -18.75
C ASP A 186 1.03 -10.91 -17.66
N LEU A 187 1.79 -9.82 -17.76
CA LEU A 187 1.72 -8.72 -16.79
C LEU A 187 0.33 -8.07 -16.74
N LYS A 188 -0.32 -7.88 -17.90
CA LYS A 188 -1.72 -7.39 -17.94
C LYS A 188 -2.66 -8.36 -17.24
N LYS A 189 -2.52 -9.66 -17.51
CA LYS A 189 -3.35 -10.68 -16.87
C LYS A 189 -3.17 -10.69 -15.35
N TYR A 190 -1.94 -10.59 -14.85
CA TYR A 190 -1.68 -10.49 -13.40
C TYR A 190 -2.36 -9.27 -12.78
N MET A 191 -2.29 -8.11 -13.46
CA MET A 191 -2.96 -6.89 -13.02
C MET A 191 -4.48 -7.04 -13.03
N GLU A 192 -5.06 -7.65 -14.06
CA GLU A 192 -6.50 -7.91 -14.17
C GLU A 192 -6.99 -8.85 -13.07
N CYS A 193 -6.25 -9.92 -12.78
CA CYS A 193 -6.53 -10.84 -11.69
C CYS A 193 -6.59 -10.11 -10.34
N PHE A 194 -5.56 -9.29 -10.04
CA PHE A 194 -5.51 -8.51 -8.81
C PHE A 194 -6.64 -7.48 -8.73
N GLU A 195 -6.89 -6.74 -9.83
CA GLU A 195 -7.96 -5.74 -9.89
C GLU A 195 -9.35 -6.36 -9.69
N LYS A 196 -9.58 -7.53 -10.29
CA LYS A 196 -10.82 -8.28 -10.11
C LYS A 196 -10.99 -8.71 -8.66
N TYR A 197 -9.96 -9.29 -8.05
CA TYR A 197 -9.98 -9.78 -6.68
C TYR A 197 -10.43 -8.70 -5.69
N TRP A 198 -9.75 -7.55 -5.65
CA TRP A 198 -10.08 -6.55 -4.64
C TRP A 198 -11.44 -5.89 -4.91
N LYS A 199 -11.85 -5.72 -6.19
CA LYS A 199 -13.17 -5.18 -6.52
C LYS A 199 -14.31 -6.12 -6.11
N GLN A 200 -14.10 -7.43 -6.26
CA GLN A 200 -15.09 -8.45 -5.94
C GLN A 200 -15.29 -8.58 -4.43
N TYR A 201 -14.21 -8.52 -3.66
CA TYR A 201 -14.22 -8.87 -2.23
C TYR A 201 -14.11 -7.69 -1.27
N LYS A 202 -13.95 -6.46 -1.75
CA LYS A 202 -13.98 -5.27 -0.90
C LYS A 202 -15.31 -5.19 -0.13
N ALA A 203 -15.22 -5.05 1.19
CA ALA A 203 -16.38 -4.87 2.05
C ALA A 203 -17.16 -3.59 1.70
N LYS A 204 -18.50 -3.69 1.73
CA LYS A 204 -19.43 -2.58 1.50
C LYS A 204 -19.72 -1.76 2.76
#